data_AF-A0A919VIY3-F1
#
_entry.id   AF-A0A919VIY3-F1
#
_cell.length_a   1.000
_cell.length_b   1.000
_cell.length_c   1.000
_cell.angle_alpha   90.00
_cell.angle_beta   90.00
_cell.angle_gamma   90.00
#
_symmetry.space_group_name_H-M   'P 1'
#
loop_
_entity.id
_entity.type
_entity.pdbx_description
1 polymer ?
#
loop_
_entity_poly.entity_id
_entity_poly.type
_entity_poly.pdbx_seq_one_letter_code
_entity_poly.pdbx_strand_id
1 'polypeptide(L)'
;MTSNAGNSTAAGTASTLTSTAGRYRLQLTSLTCKRKQDTTGRDEPQLFVNGVSVYGPGDIGKGETVDLRPRSTVFTSVAHIALVEVDAGSDDQLGVVTAVGGQAGRGAQRGEFHLPNADYEIAFQVVKA
;
A
#
# COMPACT_ATOMS: atom_id res chain seq x y z
N MET A 1 56.18 3.65 -43.89
CA MET A 1 54.71 3.79 -44.00
C MET A 1 54.17 4.09 -42.61
N THR A 2 53.59 5.29 -42.46
CA THR A 2 52.46 5.68 -41.57
C THR A 2 52.45 5.34 -40.06
N SER A 3 52.71 6.39 -39.25
CA SER A 3 51.85 7.02 -38.21
C SER A 3 50.75 6.25 -37.42
N ASN A 4 50.85 6.37 -36.08
CA ASN A 4 49.93 6.99 -35.08
C ASN A 4 48.47 6.52 -34.85
N ALA A 5 48.13 6.27 -33.56
CA ALA A 5 46.88 6.56 -32.78
C ALA A 5 46.79 5.53 -31.62
N GLY A 6 46.55 5.81 -30.32
CA GLY A 6 45.61 6.70 -29.61
C GLY A 6 45.01 5.85 -28.46
N ASN A 7 45.45 6.04 -27.21
CA ASN A 7 44.78 6.73 -26.08
C ASN A 7 43.43 6.15 -25.57
N SER A 8 43.50 5.63 -24.33
CA SER A 8 42.55 5.62 -23.20
C SER A 8 41.08 5.18 -23.35
N THR A 9 40.60 4.40 -22.36
CA THR A 9 39.30 4.54 -21.65
C THR A 9 39.14 3.32 -20.72
N ALA A 10 38.54 3.35 -19.53
CA ALA A 10 38.16 4.38 -18.58
C ALA A 10 37.78 3.62 -17.29
N ALA A 11 37.97 4.24 -16.13
CA ALA A 11 37.54 3.76 -14.83
C ALA A 11 36.05 3.39 -14.83
N GLY A 12 35.71 2.24 -14.25
CA GLY A 12 34.34 1.81 -14.01
C GLY A 12 33.66 2.75 -13.01
N THR A 13 32.96 3.75 -13.53
CA THR A 13 31.99 4.56 -12.79
C THR A 13 30.87 3.66 -12.29
N ALA A 14 30.71 3.60 -10.97
CA ALA A 14 29.47 3.15 -10.35
C ALA A 14 28.31 3.98 -10.93
N SER A 15 27.43 3.31 -11.66
CA SER A 15 26.21 3.90 -12.18
C SER A 15 25.27 4.12 -11.01
N THR A 16 25.32 5.30 -10.38
CA THR A 16 24.22 5.78 -9.56
C THR A 16 23.04 6.00 -10.49
N LEU A 17 22.25 4.96 -10.69
CA LEU A 17 20.91 5.05 -11.24
C LEU A 17 20.10 5.87 -10.23
N THR A 18 20.08 7.18 -10.41
CA THR A 18 19.01 8.03 -9.91
C THR A 18 17.73 7.58 -10.64
N SER A 19 17.10 6.54 -10.09
CA SER A 19 15.69 6.30 -10.34
C SER A 19 14.99 7.58 -9.92
N THR A 20 14.49 8.35 -10.89
CA THR A 20 13.53 9.40 -10.61
C THR A 20 12.37 8.71 -9.91
N ALA A 21 12.36 8.74 -8.58
CA ALA A 21 11.29 8.16 -7.80
C ALA A 21 10.02 8.89 -8.22
N GLY A 22 9.18 8.22 -9.00
CA GLY A 22 7.93 8.81 -9.48
C GLY A 22 7.13 9.27 -8.27
N ARG A 23 6.44 10.41 -8.37
CA ARG A 23 5.46 10.77 -7.36
C ARG A 23 4.16 10.05 -7.71
N TYR A 24 3.63 9.29 -6.77
CA TYR A 24 2.37 8.55 -6.95
C TYR A 24 1.39 8.91 -5.85
N ARG A 25 0.12 8.62 -6.11
CA ARG A 25 -0.96 8.73 -5.14
C ARG A 25 -1.70 7.40 -5.08
N LEU A 26 -1.86 6.91 -3.85
CA LEU A 26 -2.73 5.80 -3.52
C LEU A 26 -4.11 6.37 -3.21
N GLN A 27 -5.12 6.01 -3.99
CA GLN A 27 -6.52 6.37 -3.76
C GLN A 27 -7.22 5.14 -3.17
N LEU A 28 -7.78 5.28 -1.97
CA LEU A 28 -8.53 4.21 -1.33
C LEU A 28 -9.99 4.25 -1.76
N THR A 29 -10.55 3.08 -2.04
CA THR A 29 -11.93 2.94 -2.52
C THR A 29 -12.83 2.33 -1.46
N SER A 30 -12.50 1.14 -0.97
CA SER A 30 -13.34 0.44 0.00
C SER A 30 -12.57 -0.57 0.81
N LEU A 31 -13.05 -0.87 2.01
CA LEU A 31 -12.63 -2.01 2.82
C LEU A 31 -13.84 -2.91 3.05
N THR A 32 -13.71 -4.20 2.73
CA THR A 32 -14.76 -5.21 2.90
C THR A 32 -14.32 -6.22 3.94
N CYS A 33 -15.17 -6.51 4.93
CA CYS A 33 -14.93 -7.58 5.88
C CYS A 33 -15.53 -8.88 5.35
N LYS A 34 -14.70 -9.90 5.09
CA LYS A 34 -15.13 -11.26 4.69
C LYS A 34 -15.29 -12.17 5.92
N ARG A 35 -14.41 -12.02 6.91
CA ARG A 35 -14.44 -12.71 8.21
C ARG A 35 -13.91 -11.77 9.28
N LYS A 36 -14.69 -11.56 10.35
CA LYS A 36 -14.32 -10.69 11.46
C LYS A 36 -13.28 -11.34 12.36
N GLN A 37 -12.43 -10.52 12.97
CA GLN A 37 -11.57 -10.93 14.09
C GLN A 37 -12.45 -11.18 15.32
N ASP A 38 -13.33 -10.22 15.68
CA ASP A 38 -14.26 -10.38 16.79
C ASP A 38 -15.40 -11.28 16.32
N THR A 39 -15.58 -12.43 16.97
CA THR A 39 -16.62 -13.39 16.59
C THR A 39 -18.00 -13.02 17.12
N THR A 40 -18.09 -12.13 18.10
CA THR A 40 -19.33 -11.79 18.81
C THR A 40 -19.84 -10.39 18.47
N GLY A 41 -18.96 -9.38 18.49
CA GLY A 41 -19.30 -7.98 18.26
C GLY A 41 -19.15 -7.54 16.81
N ARG A 42 -18.69 -6.31 16.59
CA ARG A 42 -18.29 -5.77 15.29
C ARG A 42 -16.83 -5.38 15.40
N ASP A 43 -16.16 -5.29 14.26
CA ASP A 43 -14.75 -4.91 14.25
C ASP A 43 -14.60 -3.39 14.14
N GLU A 44 -13.55 -2.85 14.73
CA GLU A 44 -13.13 -1.46 14.76
C GLU A 44 -11.83 -1.26 13.94
N PRO A 45 -11.88 -1.42 12.59
CA PRO A 45 -10.68 -1.38 11.76
C PRO A 45 -10.07 0.02 11.69
N GLN A 46 -8.75 0.09 11.82
CA GLN A 46 -7.94 1.27 11.55
C GLN A 46 -6.93 1.00 10.43
N LEU A 47 -6.93 1.86 9.40
CA LEU A 47 -6.01 1.77 8.28
C LEU A 47 -4.89 2.81 8.41
N PHE A 48 -3.67 2.35 8.16
CA PHE A 48 -2.49 3.18 8.07
C PHE A 48 -1.84 3.05 6.70
N VAL A 49 -1.40 4.17 6.12
CA VAL A 49 -0.55 4.16 4.93
C VAL A 49 0.81 4.72 5.32
N ASN A 50 1.85 3.90 5.21
CA ASN A 50 3.21 4.25 5.63
C ASN A 50 3.26 4.78 7.09
N GLY A 51 2.48 4.16 7.99
CA GLY A 51 2.40 4.53 9.40
C GLY A 51 1.50 5.73 9.72
N VAL A 52 0.93 6.40 8.72
CA VAL A 52 -0.02 7.51 8.94
C VAL A 52 -1.45 6.97 8.90
N SER A 53 -2.23 7.22 9.95
CA SER A 53 -3.65 6.84 9.98
C SER A 53 -4.42 7.60 8.89
N VAL A 54 -5.17 6.85 8.09
CA VAL A 54 -5.97 7.39 6.97
C VAL A 54 -7.47 7.11 7.12
N TYR A 55 -7.83 6.13 7.97
CA TYR A 55 -9.20 5.77 8.29
C TYR A 55 -9.22 5.05 9.64
N GLY A 56 -10.32 5.19 10.36
CA GLY A 56 -10.62 4.47 11.59
C GLY A 56 -10.30 5.23 12.88
N PRO A 57 -10.60 4.64 14.06
CA PRO A 57 -11.28 3.33 14.20
C PRO A 57 -12.66 3.35 13.53
N GLY A 58 -12.92 2.29 12.78
CA GLY A 58 -14.15 2.10 12.01
C GLY A 58 -15.21 1.36 12.80
N ASP A 59 -16.24 0.91 12.10
CA ASP A 59 -17.20 -0.07 12.62
C ASP A 59 -17.70 -0.91 11.44
N ILE A 60 -17.31 -2.18 11.37
CA ILE A 60 -17.62 -3.06 10.24
C ILE A 60 -18.09 -4.45 10.68
N GLY A 61 -19.20 -4.89 10.11
CA GLY A 61 -19.74 -6.23 10.28
C GLY A 61 -19.23 -7.20 9.22
N LYS A 62 -19.39 -8.51 9.47
CA LYS A 62 -19.10 -9.54 8.47
C LYS A 62 -19.98 -9.33 7.21
N GLY A 63 -19.34 -9.30 6.05
CA GLY A 63 -19.99 -9.11 4.75
C GLY A 63 -20.23 -7.64 4.39
N GLU A 64 -19.96 -6.71 5.30
CA GLU A 64 -20.14 -5.29 5.05
C GLU A 64 -18.92 -4.69 4.33
N THR A 65 -19.16 -3.52 3.74
CA THR A 65 -18.15 -2.75 3.03
C THR A 65 -18.27 -1.28 3.42
N VAL A 66 -17.15 -0.69 3.82
CA VAL A 66 -17.06 0.75 4.09
C VAL A 66 -16.50 1.48 2.88
N ASP A 67 -17.06 2.65 2.57
CA ASP A 67 -16.53 3.54 1.53
C ASP A 67 -15.37 4.37 2.09
N LEU A 68 -14.21 4.24 1.47
CA LEU A 68 -13.01 4.95 1.88
C LEU A 68 -12.79 6.24 1.10
N ARG A 69 -13.54 6.50 0.03
CA ARG A 69 -13.38 7.72 -0.76
C ARG A 69 -13.73 8.96 0.06
N PRO A 70 -13.09 10.11 -0.20
CA PRO A 70 -12.02 10.35 -1.18
C PRO A 70 -10.59 10.18 -0.60
N ARG A 71 -10.39 9.34 0.41
CA ARG A 71 -9.11 9.21 1.12
C ARG A 71 -7.97 8.82 0.16
N SER A 72 -6.85 9.52 0.27
CA SER A 72 -5.67 9.24 -0.54
C SER A 72 -4.38 9.68 0.14
N THR A 73 -3.27 9.04 -0.23
CA THR A 73 -1.93 9.32 0.31
C THR A 73 -0.91 9.36 -0.81
N VAL A 74 0.04 10.29 -0.73
CA VAL A 74 1.16 10.38 -1.69
C VAL A 74 2.30 9.47 -1.25
N PHE A 75 2.93 8.80 -2.21
CA PHE A 75 4.11 7.96 -1.98
C PHE A 75 5.05 8.00 -3.18
N THR A 76 6.28 7.50 -3.04
CA THR A 76 7.32 7.57 -4.07
C THR A 76 7.54 6.25 -4.81
N SER A 77 7.79 5.16 -4.10
CA SER A 77 8.03 3.86 -4.74
C SER A 77 7.08 2.79 -4.21
N VAL A 78 6.91 2.76 -2.89
CA VAL A 78 6.12 1.77 -2.16
C VAL A 78 5.22 2.47 -1.16
N ALA A 79 3.99 1.99 -1.04
CA ALA A 79 3.07 2.30 0.04
C ALA A 79 2.67 1.00 0.76
N HIS A 80 2.87 0.97 2.07
CA HIS A 80 2.40 -0.10 2.94
C HIS A 80 1.06 0.30 3.54
N ILE A 81 0.02 -0.42 3.18
CA ILE A 81 -1.34 -0.27 3.71
C ILE A 81 -1.48 -1.29 4.85
N ALA A 82 -1.37 -0.85 6.09
CA ALA A 82 -1.57 -1.70 7.26
C ALA A 82 -3.02 -1.61 7.74
N LEU A 83 -3.56 -2.75 8.17
CA LEU A 83 -4.86 -2.85 8.82
C LEU A 83 -4.62 -3.33 10.26
N VAL A 84 -5.19 -2.61 11.21
CA VAL A 84 -5.16 -2.90 12.64
C VAL A 84 -6.61 -2.99 13.12
N GLU A 85 -6.90 -3.96 13.98
CA GLU A 85 -8.12 -4.00 14.77
C GLU A 85 -7.87 -3.24 16.07
N VAL A 86 -8.66 -2.21 16.38
CA VAL A 86 -8.47 -1.39 17.58
C VAL A 86 -9.69 -1.60 18.47
N ASP A 87 -9.63 -2.59 19.37
CA ASP A 87 -10.70 -2.86 20.33
C ASP A 87 -10.34 -2.32 21.73
N ALA A 88 -11.23 -2.53 22.72
CA ALA A 88 -10.97 -2.13 24.10
C ALA A 88 -9.80 -2.91 24.78
N GLY A 89 -9.25 -3.91 24.08
CA GLY A 89 -8.13 -4.75 24.48
C GLY A 89 -6.81 -4.33 23.83
N SER A 90 -6.10 -5.29 23.25
CA SER A 90 -4.81 -5.06 22.58
C SER A 90 -5.04 -4.93 21.09
N ASP A 91 -4.55 -3.85 20.50
CA ASP A 91 -4.61 -3.63 19.06
C ASP A 91 -3.97 -4.81 18.29
N ASP A 92 -4.76 -5.48 17.45
CA ASP A 92 -4.30 -6.64 16.68
C ASP A 92 -3.87 -6.20 15.27
N GLN A 93 -2.62 -6.51 14.90
CA GLN A 93 -2.14 -6.28 13.53
C GLN A 93 -2.76 -7.32 12.57
N LEU A 94 -3.70 -6.87 11.73
CA LEU A 94 -4.45 -7.74 10.81
C LEU A 94 -3.72 -8.00 9.49
N GLY A 95 -2.74 -7.17 9.14
CA GLY A 95 -1.81 -7.43 8.04
C GLY A 95 -1.37 -6.20 7.29
N VAL A 96 -0.63 -6.41 6.19
CA VAL A 96 -0.12 -5.34 5.33
C VAL A 96 -0.30 -5.70 3.86
N VAL A 97 -0.95 -4.81 3.10
CA VAL A 97 -1.00 -4.83 1.64
C VAL A 97 0.04 -3.85 1.09
N THR A 98 0.79 -4.26 0.07
CA THR A 98 1.81 -3.42 -0.56
C THR A 98 1.30 -2.90 -1.91
N ALA A 99 1.30 -1.58 -2.07
CA ALA A 99 1.10 -0.90 -3.36
C ALA A 99 2.43 -0.33 -3.86
N VAL A 100 2.69 -0.43 -5.16
CA VAL A 100 3.94 0.04 -5.78
C VAL A 100 3.67 0.98 -6.93
N GLY A 101 4.57 1.93 -7.18
CA GLY A 101 4.43 2.91 -8.26
C GLY A 101 4.24 2.29 -9.66
N GLY A 102 4.79 1.09 -9.89
CA GLY A 102 4.61 0.32 -11.13
C GLY A 102 3.16 -0.14 -11.39
N GLN A 103 2.27 0.00 -10.42
CA GLN A 103 0.83 -0.26 -10.57
C GLN A 103 0.06 0.96 -11.11
N ALA A 104 0.72 2.11 -11.29
CA ALA A 104 0.07 3.32 -11.77
C ALA A 104 -0.64 3.09 -13.12
N GLY A 105 -1.90 3.51 -13.20
CA GLY A 105 -2.70 3.42 -14.43
C GLY A 105 -3.32 2.04 -14.71
N ARG A 106 -3.13 1.05 -13.83
CA ARG A 106 -3.77 -0.28 -13.97
C ARG A 106 -5.26 -0.32 -13.58
N GLY A 107 -5.83 0.82 -13.19
CA GLY A 107 -7.19 0.90 -12.66
C GLY A 107 -7.30 0.40 -11.22
N ALA A 108 -8.53 0.02 -10.85
CA ALA A 108 -8.84 -0.49 -9.52
C ALA A 108 -8.15 -1.84 -9.26
N GLN A 109 -7.57 -1.97 -8.08
CA GLN A 109 -6.82 -3.12 -7.60
C GLN A 109 -7.38 -3.57 -6.26
N ARG A 110 -7.12 -4.83 -5.91
CA ARG A 110 -7.53 -5.44 -4.65
C ARG A 110 -6.31 -5.96 -3.91
N GLY A 111 -6.32 -5.83 -2.59
CA GLY A 111 -5.38 -6.48 -1.69
C GLY A 111 -6.13 -7.19 -0.57
N GLU A 112 -5.58 -8.26 -0.05
CA GLU A 112 -6.21 -9.07 0.98
C GLU A 112 -5.40 -9.02 2.28
N PHE A 113 -6.11 -8.89 3.39
CA PHE A 113 -5.60 -9.08 4.74
C PHE A 113 -6.14 -10.42 5.22
N HIS A 114 -5.33 -11.47 5.14
CA HIS A 114 -5.78 -12.84 5.42
C HIS A 114 -5.02 -13.44 6.61
N LEU A 115 -5.78 -13.71 7.67
CA LEU A 115 -5.36 -14.41 8.87
C LEU A 115 -6.32 -15.58 9.15
N PRO A 116 -5.92 -16.59 9.95
CA PRO A 116 -6.83 -17.69 10.30
C PRO A 116 -8.17 -17.21 10.85
N ASN A 117 -8.15 -16.20 11.71
CA ASN A 117 -9.32 -15.64 12.39
C ASN A 117 -9.85 -14.33 11.79
N ALA A 118 -9.27 -13.77 10.73
CA ALA A 118 -9.72 -12.51 10.16
C ALA A 118 -9.46 -12.44 8.64
N ASP A 119 -10.36 -11.83 7.88
CA ASP A 119 -10.27 -11.79 6.41
C ASP A 119 -10.92 -10.51 5.87
N TYR A 120 -10.12 -9.65 5.26
CA TYR A 120 -10.58 -8.40 4.68
C TYR A 120 -10.00 -8.18 3.30
N GLU A 121 -10.68 -7.36 2.52
CA GLU A 121 -10.23 -6.95 1.20
C GLU A 121 -10.28 -5.43 1.07
N ILE A 122 -9.18 -4.83 0.64
CA ILE A 122 -9.07 -3.41 0.32
C ILE A 122 -9.09 -3.22 -1.20
N ALA A 123 -9.95 -2.32 -1.68
CA ALA A 123 -9.91 -1.83 -3.05
C ALA A 123 -9.20 -0.46 -3.09
N PHE A 124 -8.27 -0.30 -4.03
CA PHE A 124 -7.50 0.93 -4.20
C PHE A 124 -7.09 1.16 -5.67
N GLN A 125 -6.58 2.34 -5.96
CA GLN A 125 -5.96 2.68 -7.24
C GLN A 125 -4.64 3.41 -7.01
N VAL A 126 -3.65 3.12 -7.86
CA VAL A 126 -2.41 3.90 -7.94
C VAL A 126 -2.47 4.80 -9.17
N VAL A 127 -2.22 6.09 -8.98
CA VAL A 127 -2.11 7.09 -10.04
C VAL A 127 -0.79 7.85 -9.92
N LYS A 128 -0.27 8.40 -11.03
CA LYS A 128 0.80 9.40 -10.96
C LYS A 128 0.27 10.66 -10.28
N ALA A 129 1.09 11.28 -9.42
CA ALA A 129 0.73 12.46 -8.63
C ALA A 129 1.40 13.73 -9.15
#